data_AF-A0A8J3DKC2-F1
#
_entry.id   AF-A0A8J3DKC2-F1
#
_cell.length_a   1.000
_cell.length_b   1.000
_cell.length_c   1.000
_cell.angle_alpha   90.00
_cell.angle_beta   90.00
_cell.angle_gamma   90.00
#
_symmetry.space_group_name_H-M   'P 1'
#
loop_
_entity.id
_entity.type
_entity.pdbx_description
1 polymer ?
#
loop_
_entity_poly.entity_id
_entity_poly.type
_entity_poly.pdbx_seq_one_letter_code
_entity_poly.pdbx_strand_id
1 'polypeptide(L)'
;MGQATPRDKAATLETLYTALAGCDSAIVRGEYLDELAHLTRTDRSAMESDFRQHRQRDNRAQGPRPLPPAQENKSNEKLTSAESVLLFVALHRPDLAQFYAQTIEHEWLDPSKRDGRLLGLILAESENDHWEGVETLEPLLENEDERNYIYQLLTRELSFEDPVQAVNECIRRIFEQHLKGAQQALEERILNANSGNPEQTRALHHERIRLRRLKHQPPQIELPT
;
A
#
# COMPACT_ATOMS: atom_id res chain seq x y z
N MET A 1 -42.06 0.96 38.47
CA MET A 1 -40.86 0.69 37.65
C MET A 1 -40.45 2.01 37.01
N GLY A 2 -39.36 2.62 37.48
CA GLY A 2 -38.93 3.95 37.03
C GLY A 2 -38.51 3.91 35.57
N GLN A 3 -39.18 4.66 34.70
CA GLN A 3 -38.76 4.80 33.31
C GLN A 3 -37.46 5.59 33.30
N ALA A 4 -36.37 4.97 32.80
CA ALA A 4 -35.11 5.66 32.57
C ALA A 4 -35.39 6.88 31.69
N THR A 5 -35.07 8.07 32.21
CA THR A 5 -35.32 9.31 31.48
C THR A 5 -34.46 9.34 30.22
N PRO A 6 -34.86 10.05 29.15
CA PRO A 6 -34.04 10.17 27.94
C PRO A 6 -32.61 10.65 28.23
N ARG A 7 -32.42 11.39 29.31
CA ARG A 7 -31.12 11.86 29.80
C ARG A 7 -30.26 10.75 30.41
N ASP A 8 -30.86 9.82 31.15
CA ASP A 8 -30.15 8.66 31.72
C ASP A 8 -29.71 7.69 30.62
N LYS A 9 -30.54 7.55 29.57
CA LYS A 9 -30.19 6.76 28.38
C LYS A 9 -28.99 7.35 27.65
N ALA A 10 -28.98 8.67 27.44
CA ALA A 10 -27.85 9.35 26.80
C ALA A 10 -26.56 9.19 27.61
N ALA A 11 -26.61 9.37 28.94
CA ALA A 11 -25.43 9.17 29.80
C ALA A 11 -24.88 7.74 29.79
N THR A 12 -25.77 6.75 29.70
CA THR A 12 -25.37 5.33 29.58
C THR A 12 -24.73 5.04 28.23
N LEU A 13 -25.29 5.59 27.14
CA LEU A 13 -24.74 5.46 25.79
C LEU A 13 -23.35 6.08 25.66
N GLU A 14 -23.12 7.25 26.24
CA GLU A 14 -21.79 7.90 26.28
C GLU A 14 -20.72 7.02 26.93
N THR A 15 -21.09 6.32 28.02
CA THR A 15 -20.19 5.37 28.71
C THR A 15 -19.88 4.16 27.83
N LEU A 16 -20.89 3.63 27.14
CA LEU A 16 -20.77 2.48 26.24
C LEU A 16 -19.98 2.84 24.97
N TYR A 17 -20.18 4.03 24.41
CA TYR A 17 -19.40 4.52 23.29
C TYR A 17 -17.92 4.68 23.64
N THR A 18 -17.61 5.12 24.86
CA THR A 18 -16.23 5.22 25.34
C THR A 18 -15.56 3.85 25.40
N ALA A 19 -16.29 2.82 25.86
CA ALA A 19 -15.79 1.44 25.84
C ALA A 19 -15.62 0.89 24.39
N LEU A 20 -16.56 1.20 23.49
CA LEU A 20 -16.51 0.80 22.08
C LEU A 20 -15.41 1.52 21.27
N ALA A 21 -15.01 2.72 21.69
CA ALA A 21 -13.92 3.47 21.07
C ALA A 21 -12.56 2.77 21.24
N GLY A 22 -12.38 1.95 22.28
CA GLY A 22 -11.17 1.16 22.52
C GLY A 22 -11.14 -0.22 21.87
N CYS A 23 -12.18 -0.61 21.11
CA CYS A 23 -12.20 -1.90 20.41
C CYS A 23 -11.53 -1.76 19.03
N ASP A 24 -10.54 -2.60 18.73
CA ASP A 24 -9.81 -2.55 17.44
C ASP A 24 -10.57 -3.21 16.28
N SER A 25 -11.49 -4.16 16.56
CA SER A 25 -12.28 -4.85 15.54
C SER A 25 -13.53 -4.08 15.11
N ALA A 26 -13.64 -3.80 13.80
CA ALA A 26 -14.79 -3.10 13.22
C ALA A 26 -16.07 -3.96 13.18
N ILE A 27 -15.93 -5.29 13.01
CA ILE A 27 -17.05 -6.24 12.97
C ILE A 27 -17.73 -6.32 14.35
N VAL A 28 -16.92 -6.52 15.39
CA VAL A 28 -17.38 -6.57 16.78
C VAL A 28 -18.04 -5.26 17.20
N ARG A 29 -17.48 -4.12 16.78
CA ARG A 29 -18.09 -2.80 17.01
C ARG A 29 -19.45 -2.66 16.32
N GLY A 30 -19.58 -3.17 15.10
CA GLY A 30 -20.84 -3.18 14.35
C GLY A 30 -21.93 -3.99 15.04
N GLU A 31 -21.59 -5.19 15.52
CA GLU A 31 -22.52 -6.06 16.27
C GLU A 31 -22.96 -5.43 17.59
N TYR A 32 -22.04 -4.79 18.33
CA TYR A 32 -22.41 -4.10 19.56
C TYR A 32 -23.30 -2.87 19.30
N LEU A 33 -23.05 -2.11 18.22
CA LEU A 33 -23.92 -0.99 17.86
C LEU A 33 -25.32 -1.47 17.46
N ASP A 34 -25.43 -2.63 16.82
CA ASP A 34 -26.70 -3.29 16.53
C ASP A 34 -27.44 -3.71 17.79
N GLU A 35 -26.72 -4.34 18.73
CA GLU A 35 -27.30 -4.74 20.01
C GLU A 35 -27.77 -3.53 20.84
N LEU A 36 -27.00 -2.43 20.84
CA LEU A 36 -27.40 -1.19 21.48
C LEU A 36 -28.64 -0.57 20.83
N ALA A 37 -28.71 -0.53 19.50
CA ALA A 37 -29.87 -0.01 18.77
C ALA A 37 -31.15 -0.79 19.12
N HIS A 38 -31.04 -2.12 19.23
CA HIS A 38 -32.14 -2.99 19.66
C HIS A 38 -32.57 -2.74 21.12
N LEU A 39 -31.61 -2.59 22.04
CA LEU A 39 -31.89 -2.38 23.46
C LEU A 39 -32.48 -1.00 23.75
N THR A 40 -32.03 0.05 23.04
CA THR A 40 -32.53 1.41 23.25
C THR A 40 -33.74 1.75 22.38
N ARG A 41 -34.11 0.87 21.45
CA ARG A 41 -35.14 1.10 20.41
C ARG A 41 -34.87 2.35 19.59
N THR A 42 -33.60 2.58 19.29
CA THR A 42 -33.13 3.71 18.47
C THR A 42 -32.74 3.17 17.11
N ASP A 43 -32.92 3.98 16.07
CA ASP A 43 -32.50 3.60 14.73
C ASP A 43 -30.96 3.40 14.65
N ARG A 44 -30.52 2.34 13.96
CA ARG A 44 -29.10 1.99 13.79
C ARG A 44 -28.31 3.15 13.16
N SER A 45 -28.87 3.80 12.14
CA SER A 45 -28.19 4.91 11.45
C SER A 45 -28.01 6.13 12.35
N ALA A 46 -28.98 6.36 13.26
CA ALA A 46 -28.90 7.41 14.27
C ALA A 46 -27.82 7.08 15.31
N MET A 47 -27.75 5.83 15.77
CA MET A 47 -26.73 5.33 16.71
C MET A 47 -25.31 5.45 16.13
N GLU A 48 -25.12 5.09 14.86
CA GLU A 48 -23.84 5.23 14.17
C GLU A 48 -23.41 6.68 14.01
N SER A 49 -24.34 7.57 13.67
CA SER A 49 -24.07 9.01 13.55
C SER A 49 -23.64 9.61 14.90
N ASP A 50 -24.31 9.22 15.97
CA ASP A 50 -24.05 9.67 17.34
C ASP A 50 -22.69 9.15 17.85
N PHE A 51 -22.39 7.86 17.62
CA PHE A 51 -21.07 7.28 17.92
C PHE A 51 -19.92 7.94 17.14
N ARG A 52 -20.13 8.26 15.85
CA ARG A 52 -19.13 9.01 15.06
C ARG A 52 -18.90 10.41 15.64
N GLN A 53 -19.96 11.08 16.07
CA GLN A 53 -19.85 12.40 16.70
C GLN A 53 -19.11 12.32 18.04
N HIS A 54 -19.38 11.28 18.85
CA HIS A 54 -18.66 11.00 20.10
C HIS A 54 -17.16 10.83 19.87
N ARG A 55 -16.77 9.97 18.93
CA ARG A 55 -15.36 9.71 18.60
C ARG A 55 -14.63 10.97 18.10
N GLN A 56 -15.31 11.83 17.34
CA GLN A 56 -14.75 13.11 16.91
C GLN A 56 -14.58 14.11 18.05
N ARG A 57 -15.47 14.07 19.06
CA ARG A 57 -15.33 14.88 20.28
C ARG A 57 -14.19 14.40 21.16
N ASP A 58 -14.03 13.09 21.32
CA ASP A 58 -12.91 12.50 22.06
C ASP A 58 -11.56 12.84 21.43
N ASN A 59 -11.46 12.73 20.10
CA ASN A 59 -10.27 13.17 19.35
C ASN A 59 -9.98 14.68 19.45
N ARG A 60 -11.00 15.50 19.77
CA ARG A 60 -10.85 16.95 19.97
C ARG A 60 -10.53 17.31 21.43
N ALA A 61 -10.98 16.51 22.39
CA ALA A 61 -10.73 16.69 23.82
C ALA A 61 -9.33 16.22 24.23
N GLN A 62 -8.77 15.24 23.51
CA GLN A 62 -7.34 14.97 23.52
C GLN A 62 -6.62 16.11 22.79
N GLY A 63 -6.17 17.12 23.54
CA GLY A 63 -5.36 18.23 23.02
C GLY A 63 -4.16 17.74 22.18
N PRO A 64 -3.51 18.63 21.42
CA PRO A 64 -2.55 18.25 20.38
C PRO A 64 -1.40 17.44 20.98
N ARG A 65 -1.49 16.11 20.85
CA ARG A 65 -0.33 15.23 20.89
C ARG A 65 0.55 15.70 19.73
N PRO A 66 1.88 15.86 19.90
CA PRO A 66 2.74 16.17 18.77
C PRO A 66 2.62 15.00 17.79
N LEU A 67 1.81 15.20 16.76
CA LEU A 67 1.59 14.28 15.68
C LEU A 67 2.79 14.44 14.74
N PRO A 68 3.42 13.33 14.30
CA PRO A 68 4.09 13.31 13.01
C PRO A 68 3.13 13.91 11.95
N PRO A 69 3.64 14.62 10.93
CA PRO A 69 2.82 15.41 10.03
C PRO A 69 1.62 14.61 9.50
N ALA A 70 0.46 15.25 9.57
CA ALA A 70 -0.84 14.73 9.19
C ALA A 70 -0.80 14.11 7.79
N GLN A 71 -1.01 12.80 7.72
CA GLN A 71 -1.57 12.19 6.52
C GLN A 71 -3.03 12.62 6.46
N GLU A 72 -3.29 13.62 5.62
CA GLU A 72 -4.62 13.87 5.08
C GLU A 72 -5.15 12.54 4.53
N ASN A 73 -6.26 12.06 5.09
CA ASN A 73 -7.13 11.10 4.42
C ASN A 73 -7.72 11.78 3.18
N LYS A 74 -6.89 11.86 2.13
CA LYS A 74 -7.33 11.98 0.76
C LYS A 74 -7.66 10.56 0.33
N SER A 75 -8.95 10.27 0.17
CA SER A 75 -9.50 9.21 -0.69
C SER A 75 -9.17 9.44 -2.18
N ASN A 76 -8.01 10.04 -2.42
CA ASN A 76 -7.41 10.40 -3.68
C ASN A 76 -5.89 10.34 -3.49
N GLU A 77 -5.40 9.31 -2.78
CA GLU A 77 -4.05 8.80 -3.01
C GLU A 77 -4.02 8.43 -4.50
N LYS A 78 -3.62 9.43 -5.31
CA LYS A 78 -2.99 9.20 -6.60
C LYS A 78 -2.08 8.00 -6.40
N LEU A 79 -2.09 7.07 -7.33
CA LEU A 79 -1.03 6.08 -7.43
C LEU A 79 0.28 6.88 -7.52
N THR A 80 0.92 7.09 -6.37
CA THR A 80 1.98 8.11 -6.21
C THR A 80 3.33 7.51 -6.56
N SER A 81 3.44 6.18 -6.43
CA SER A 81 4.61 5.38 -6.75
C SER A 81 4.37 4.59 -8.05
N ALA A 82 5.44 4.30 -8.79
CA ALA A 82 5.35 3.47 -9.99
C ALA A 82 4.96 2.03 -9.63
N GLU A 83 5.39 1.57 -8.46
CA GLU A 83 5.06 0.28 -7.87
C GLU A 83 3.55 0.16 -7.59
N SER A 84 2.92 1.22 -7.06
CA SER A 84 1.46 1.22 -6.82
C SER A 84 0.67 1.10 -8.12
N VAL A 85 1.11 1.77 -9.20
CA VAL A 85 0.46 1.67 -10.52
C VAL A 85 0.58 0.25 -11.05
N LEU A 86 1.77 -0.35 -11.01
CA LEU A 86 1.98 -1.72 -11.48
C LEU A 86 1.16 -2.73 -10.68
N LEU A 87 1.12 -2.59 -9.36
CA LEU A 87 0.27 -3.39 -8.48
C LEU A 87 -1.21 -3.26 -8.87
N PHE A 88 -1.69 -2.04 -9.05
CA PHE A 88 -3.06 -1.77 -9.45
C PHE A 88 -3.42 -2.39 -10.81
N VAL A 89 -2.53 -2.28 -11.80
CA VAL A 89 -2.74 -2.92 -13.11
C VAL A 89 -2.69 -4.44 -13.00
N ALA A 90 -1.73 -5.03 -12.27
CA ALA A 90 -1.63 -6.48 -12.08
C ALA A 90 -2.89 -7.10 -11.45
N LEU A 91 -3.54 -6.37 -10.54
CA LEU A 91 -4.78 -6.82 -9.89
C LEU A 91 -5.99 -6.82 -10.83
N HIS A 92 -6.05 -5.89 -11.79
CA HIS A 92 -7.17 -5.80 -12.75
C HIS A 92 -6.90 -6.55 -14.06
N ARG A 93 -5.63 -6.76 -14.38
CA ARG A 93 -5.12 -7.39 -15.60
C ARG A 93 -4.05 -8.41 -15.20
N PRO A 94 -4.46 -9.55 -14.62
CA PRO A 94 -3.52 -10.59 -14.20
C PRO A 94 -2.73 -11.17 -15.37
N ASP A 95 -3.28 -11.10 -16.58
CA ASP A 95 -2.61 -11.47 -17.84
C ASP A 95 -1.32 -10.68 -18.10
N LEU A 96 -1.22 -9.46 -17.57
CA LEU A 96 -0.04 -8.63 -17.78
C LEU A 96 1.08 -8.92 -16.77
N ALA A 97 0.74 -9.49 -15.60
CA ALA A 97 1.68 -9.70 -14.50
C ALA A 97 2.85 -10.61 -14.87
N GLN A 98 2.62 -11.59 -15.74
CA GLN A 98 3.68 -12.48 -16.23
C GLN A 98 4.74 -11.75 -17.05
N PHE A 99 4.34 -10.77 -17.87
CA PHE A 99 5.30 -9.94 -18.59
C PHE A 99 6.09 -9.04 -17.64
N TYR A 100 5.51 -8.66 -16.50
CA TYR A 100 6.21 -7.87 -15.49
C TYR A 100 7.31 -8.71 -14.86
N ALA A 101 7.00 -9.94 -14.46
CA ALA A 101 7.95 -10.89 -13.87
C ALA A 101 9.15 -11.17 -14.77
N GLN A 102 8.95 -11.25 -16.09
CA GLN A 102 10.05 -11.46 -17.04
C GLN A 102 10.93 -10.21 -17.24
N THR A 103 10.41 -9.03 -16.91
CA THR A 103 11.05 -7.73 -17.24
C THR A 103 11.65 -7.05 -16.01
N ILE A 104 11.01 -7.17 -14.86
CA ILE A 104 11.37 -6.47 -13.62
C ILE A 104 12.17 -7.43 -12.74
N GLU A 105 13.40 -7.06 -12.43
CA GLU A 105 14.17 -7.79 -11.41
C GLU A 105 13.69 -7.40 -10.01
N HIS A 106 13.59 -8.38 -9.11
CA HIS A 106 13.19 -8.17 -7.71
C HIS A 106 14.07 -7.14 -6.98
N GLU A 107 15.35 -7.03 -7.35
CA GLU A 107 16.29 -6.04 -6.79
C GLU A 107 15.94 -4.59 -7.12
N TRP A 108 15.11 -4.33 -8.14
CA TRP A 108 14.71 -2.98 -8.50
C TRP A 108 13.58 -2.45 -7.61
N LEU A 109 12.88 -3.34 -6.90
CA LEU A 109 11.80 -2.99 -6.00
C LEU A 109 12.33 -2.67 -4.61
N ASP A 110 11.66 -1.76 -3.91
CA ASP A 110 11.94 -1.46 -2.50
C ASP A 110 11.01 -2.29 -1.59
N PRO A 111 11.50 -3.39 -0.98
CA PRO A 111 10.69 -4.24 -0.12
C PRO A 111 10.31 -3.57 1.21
N SER A 112 10.95 -2.44 1.55
CA SER A 112 10.62 -1.65 2.76
C SER A 112 9.29 -0.92 2.60
N LYS A 113 8.85 -0.69 1.36
CA LYS A 113 7.55 -0.08 1.05
C LYS A 113 6.53 -1.18 0.83
N ARG A 114 5.32 -0.98 1.37
CA ARG A 114 4.17 -1.89 1.18
C ARG A 114 3.97 -2.23 -0.29
N ASP A 115 3.91 -1.23 -1.17
CA ASP A 115 3.61 -1.45 -2.59
C ASP A 115 4.72 -2.24 -3.31
N GLY A 116 5.99 -1.98 -2.97
CA GLY A 116 7.13 -2.70 -3.54
C GLY A 116 7.18 -4.15 -3.06
N ARG A 117 6.87 -4.40 -1.79
CA ARG A 117 6.78 -5.75 -1.23
C ARG A 117 5.63 -6.55 -1.83
N LEU A 118 4.44 -5.95 -1.91
CA LEU A 118 3.26 -6.59 -2.51
C LEU A 118 3.46 -6.89 -3.99
N LEU A 119 4.05 -5.94 -4.74
CA LEU A 119 4.41 -6.18 -6.14
C LEU A 119 5.43 -7.32 -6.26
N GLY A 120 6.43 -7.39 -5.37
CA GLY A 120 7.39 -8.48 -5.33
C GLY A 120 6.75 -9.86 -5.12
N LEU A 121 5.70 -9.95 -4.29
CA LEU A 121 4.92 -11.20 -4.16
C LEU A 121 4.24 -11.58 -5.48
N ILE A 122 3.60 -10.62 -6.15
CA ILE A 122 2.98 -10.86 -7.46
C ILE A 122 4.00 -11.31 -8.49
N LEU A 123 5.18 -10.67 -8.54
CA LEU A 123 6.25 -11.07 -9.45
C LEU A 123 6.70 -12.51 -9.16
N ALA A 124 6.95 -12.86 -7.91
CA ALA A 124 7.35 -14.21 -7.52
C ALA A 124 6.29 -15.26 -7.91
N GLU A 125 5.01 -15.01 -7.68
CA GLU A 125 3.94 -15.93 -8.09
C GLU A 125 3.80 -16.00 -9.62
N SER A 126 4.02 -14.88 -10.32
CA SER A 126 3.96 -14.82 -11.79
C SER A 126 5.14 -15.53 -12.45
N GLU A 127 6.34 -15.51 -11.86
CA GLU A 127 7.51 -16.26 -12.32
C GLU A 127 7.29 -17.77 -12.25
N ASN A 128 6.45 -18.23 -11.31
CA ASN A 128 6.11 -19.64 -11.12
C ASN A 128 4.82 -20.06 -11.86
N ASP A 129 4.28 -19.21 -12.73
CA ASP A 129 3.00 -19.46 -13.44
C ASP A 129 1.80 -19.72 -12.49
N HIS A 130 1.85 -19.19 -11.25
CA HIS A 130 0.82 -19.38 -10.22
C HIS A 130 -0.08 -18.16 -10.01
N TRP A 131 0.23 -17.05 -10.69
CA TRP A 131 -0.55 -15.82 -10.57
C TRP A 131 -1.89 -15.92 -11.31
N GLU A 132 -2.98 -16.06 -10.57
CA GLU A 132 -4.36 -16.07 -11.10
C GLU A 132 -5.16 -14.81 -10.72
N GLY A 133 -4.50 -13.85 -10.06
CA GLY A 133 -5.10 -12.62 -9.56
C GLY A 133 -5.10 -12.55 -8.03
N VAL A 134 -6.04 -11.78 -7.47
CA VAL A 134 -6.05 -11.51 -6.02
C VAL A 134 -6.16 -12.76 -5.15
N GLU A 135 -6.82 -13.81 -5.64
CA GLU A 135 -6.98 -15.08 -4.88
C GLU A 135 -5.63 -15.72 -4.55
N THR A 136 -4.63 -15.62 -5.44
CA THR A 136 -3.25 -16.06 -5.18
C THR A 136 -2.56 -15.18 -4.13
N LEU A 137 -2.90 -13.88 -4.08
CA LEU A 137 -2.26 -12.92 -3.18
C LEU A 137 -2.81 -12.96 -1.75
N GLU A 138 -4.12 -13.14 -1.57
CA GLU A 138 -4.80 -13.13 -0.27
C GLU A 138 -4.12 -13.97 0.84
N PRO A 139 -3.70 -15.22 0.59
CA PRO A 139 -3.03 -16.02 1.62
C PRO A 139 -1.62 -15.52 1.98
N LEU A 140 -1.01 -14.69 1.13
CA LEU A 140 0.34 -14.13 1.31
C LEU A 140 0.33 -12.79 2.05
N LEU A 141 -0.84 -12.20 2.30
CA LEU A 141 -0.98 -10.91 2.99
C LEU A 141 -0.79 -11.06 4.50
N GLU A 142 0.18 -10.31 5.05
CA GLU A 142 0.64 -10.48 6.42
C GLU A 142 -0.31 -9.87 7.46
N ASN A 143 -1.01 -8.80 7.08
CA ASN A 143 -1.81 -7.99 8.00
C ASN A 143 -3.11 -7.47 7.35
N GLU A 144 -4.00 -6.94 8.20
CA GLU A 144 -5.31 -6.42 7.78
C GLU A 144 -5.18 -5.12 6.96
N ASP A 145 -4.16 -4.32 7.20
CA ASP A 145 -3.89 -3.08 6.45
C ASP A 145 -3.60 -3.36 4.98
N GLU A 146 -2.86 -4.43 4.67
CA GLU A 146 -2.58 -4.86 3.30
C GLU A 146 -3.82 -5.38 2.60
N ARG A 147 -4.64 -6.17 3.30
CA ARG A 147 -5.94 -6.64 2.77
C ARG A 147 -6.83 -5.47 2.42
N ASN A 148 -6.98 -4.53 3.36
CA ASN A 148 -7.75 -3.32 3.14
C ASN A 148 -7.22 -2.50 1.95
N TYR A 149 -5.91 -2.41 1.80
CA TYR A 149 -5.30 -1.71 0.66
C TYR A 149 -5.59 -2.39 -0.68
N ILE A 150 -5.43 -3.71 -0.76
CA ILE A 150 -5.73 -4.48 -1.97
C ILE A 150 -7.21 -4.36 -2.35
N TYR A 151 -8.13 -4.50 -1.39
CA TYR A 151 -9.56 -4.29 -1.65
C TYR A 151 -9.90 -2.87 -2.08
N GLN A 152 -9.23 -1.86 -1.50
CA GLN A 152 -9.36 -0.47 -1.97
C GLN A 152 -8.86 -0.29 -3.41
N LEU A 153 -7.84 -1.03 -3.83
CA LEU A 153 -7.38 -1.01 -5.22
C LEU A 153 -8.38 -1.71 -6.13
N LEU A 154 -8.87 -2.90 -5.77
CA LEU A 154 -9.83 -3.66 -6.56
C LEU A 154 -11.20 -2.98 -6.76
N THR A 155 -11.61 -2.12 -5.82
CA THR A 155 -12.85 -1.35 -5.96
C THR A 155 -12.73 -0.15 -6.90
N ARG A 156 -11.53 0.22 -7.31
CA ARG A 156 -11.30 1.32 -8.26
C ARG A 156 -11.43 0.82 -9.70
N GLU A 157 -11.96 1.66 -10.58
CA GLU A 157 -12.02 1.34 -12.01
C GLU A 157 -10.68 1.57 -12.71
N LEU A 158 -10.26 0.61 -13.53
CA LEU A 158 -9.09 0.72 -14.38
C LEU A 158 -9.39 1.74 -15.51
N SER A 159 -8.81 2.93 -15.40
CA SER A 159 -9.11 4.08 -16.28
C SER A 159 -7.96 4.45 -17.22
N PHE A 160 -7.03 3.53 -17.48
CA PHE A 160 -5.94 3.77 -18.43
C PHE A 160 -6.45 3.61 -19.87
N GLU A 161 -6.22 4.62 -20.71
CA GLU A 161 -6.46 4.52 -22.16
C GLU A 161 -5.61 3.40 -22.79
N ASP A 162 -4.33 3.34 -22.39
CA ASP A 162 -3.40 2.26 -22.74
C ASP A 162 -2.69 1.74 -21.47
N PRO A 163 -3.13 0.61 -20.88
CA PRO A 163 -2.51 0.07 -19.68
C PRO A 163 -1.08 -0.43 -19.93
N VAL A 164 -0.76 -0.85 -21.16
CA VAL A 164 0.58 -1.36 -21.53
C VAL A 164 1.58 -0.21 -21.55
N GLN A 165 1.19 0.92 -22.13
CA GLN A 165 2.01 2.13 -22.09
C GLN A 165 2.24 2.59 -20.64
N ALA A 166 1.19 2.63 -19.81
CA ALA A 166 1.30 3.03 -18.41
C ALA A 166 2.26 2.13 -17.62
N VAL A 167 2.21 0.82 -17.85
CA VAL A 167 3.14 -0.17 -17.26
C VAL A 167 4.57 0.11 -17.69
N ASN A 168 4.83 0.27 -18.98
CA ASN A 168 6.18 0.51 -19.51
C ASN A 168 6.79 1.79 -18.93
N GLU A 169 5.99 2.85 -18.78
CA GLU A 169 6.44 4.08 -18.11
C GLU A 169 6.79 3.85 -16.64
N CYS A 170 6.03 3.01 -15.94
CA CYS A 170 6.30 2.67 -14.54
C CYS A 170 7.55 1.81 -14.38
N ILE A 171 7.73 0.79 -15.21
CA ILE A 171 8.94 -0.06 -15.25
C ILE A 171 10.17 0.81 -15.49
N ARG A 172 10.10 1.71 -16.47
CA ARG A 172 11.19 2.65 -16.75
C ARG A 172 11.51 3.52 -15.53
N ARG A 173 10.52 4.03 -14.81
CA ARG A 173 10.74 4.84 -13.59
C ARG A 173 11.41 4.05 -12.47
N ILE A 174 10.95 2.83 -12.22
CA ILE A 174 11.54 1.93 -11.22
C ILE A 174 13.00 1.65 -11.58
N PHE A 175 13.25 1.28 -12.83
CA PHE A 175 14.60 1.04 -13.33
C PHE A 175 15.52 2.27 -13.24
N GLU A 176 15.02 3.46 -13.60
CA GLU A 176 15.78 4.71 -13.47
C GLU A 176 16.11 5.06 -12.02
N GLN A 177 15.21 4.75 -11.08
CA GLN A 177 15.46 4.93 -9.64
C GLN A 177 16.51 3.95 -9.14
N HIS A 178 16.41 2.68 -9.51
CA HIS A 178 17.40 1.66 -9.17
C HIS A 178 18.79 2.03 -9.71
N LEU A 179 18.89 2.44 -10.99
CA LEU A 179 20.16 2.87 -11.58
C LEU A 179 20.77 4.09 -10.88
N LYS A 180 19.95 5.05 -10.40
CA LYS A 180 20.45 6.19 -9.61
C LYS A 180 21.03 5.72 -8.28
N GLY A 181 20.35 4.81 -7.58
CA GLY A 181 20.84 4.21 -6.34
C GLY A 181 22.15 3.45 -6.56
N ALA A 182 22.21 2.61 -7.59
CA ALA A 182 23.43 1.88 -7.96
C ALA A 182 24.60 2.81 -8.32
N GLN A 183 24.33 3.94 -8.99
CA GLN A 183 25.34 4.96 -9.28
C GLN A 183 25.88 5.62 -8.01
N GLN A 184 25.00 6.01 -7.08
CA GLN A 184 25.40 6.61 -5.81
C GLN A 184 26.22 5.63 -4.96
N ALA A 185 25.78 4.38 -4.84
CA ALA A 185 26.53 3.33 -4.14
C ALA A 185 27.90 3.07 -4.77
N LEU A 186 27.99 3.13 -6.11
CA LEU A 186 29.27 3.01 -6.82
C LEU A 186 30.18 4.21 -6.55
N GLU A 187 29.65 5.43 -6.53
CA GLU A 187 30.41 6.64 -6.20
C GLU A 187 30.95 6.60 -4.76
N GLU A 188 30.14 6.16 -3.79
CA GLU A 188 30.57 5.94 -2.41
C GLU A 188 31.67 4.87 -2.32
N ARG A 189 31.52 3.75 -3.04
CA ARG A 189 32.56 2.71 -3.10
C ARG A 189 33.86 3.24 -3.71
N ILE A 190 33.79 4.10 -4.73
CA ILE A 190 34.96 4.74 -5.33
C ILE A 190 35.64 5.68 -4.33
N LEU A 191 34.87 6.49 -3.60
CA LEU A 191 35.39 7.41 -2.58
C LEU A 191 36.06 6.67 -1.42
N ASN A 192 35.50 5.52 -1.03
CA ASN A 192 36.00 4.68 0.06
C ASN A 192 37.05 3.65 -0.40
N ALA A 193 37.27 3.48 -1.70
CA ALA A 193 38.22 2.51 -2.23
C ALA A 193 39.65 2.96 -1.96
N ASN A 194 40.48 2.03 -1.48
CA ASN A 194 41.89 2.27 -1.26
C ASN A 194 42.59 2.32 -2.63
N SER A 195 43.14 3.48 -3.02
CA SER A 195 43.73 3.76 -4.34
C SER A 195 44.91 2.85 -4.76
N GLY A 196 45.31 1.92 -3.90
CA GLY A 196 46.41 0.97 -4.12
C GLY A 196 46.01 -0.40 -4.66
N ASN A 197 44.71 -0.73 -4.79
CA ASN A 197 44.28 -2.03 -5.33
C ASN A 197 43.79 -1.92 -6.79
N PRO A 198 44.62 -2.29 -7.79
CA PRO A 198 44.28 -2.17 -9.21
C PRO A 198 43.12 -3.08 -9.66
N GLU A 199 42.86 -4.19 -8.97
CA GLU A 199 41.73 -5.07 -9.27
C GLU A 199 40.39 -4.43 -8.87
N GLN A 200 40.35 -3.81 -7.69
CA GLN A 200 39.17 -3.07 -7.23
C GLN A 200 38.87 -1.88 -8.15
N THR A 201 39.88 -1.12 -8.58
CA THR A 201 39.70 -0.02 -9.53
C THR A 201 39.14 -0.51 -10.88
N ARG A 202 39.65 -1.63 -11.41
CA ARG A 202 39.15 -2.22 -12.67
C ARG A 202 37.70 -2.68 -12.55
N ALA A 203 37.33 -3.33 -11.44
CA ALA A 203 35.96 -3.77 -11.18
C ALA A 203 34.98 -2.58 -11.16
N LEU A 204 35.32 -1.50 -10.43
CA LEU A 204 34.49 -0.29 -10.34
C LEU A 204 34.32 0.39 -11.72
N HIS A 205 35.36 0.40 -12.56
CA HIS A 205 35.27 0.93 -13.93
C HIS A 205 34.37 0.08 -14.83
N HIS A 206 34.45 -1.25 -14.74
CA HIS A 206 33.57 -2.16 -15.48
C HIS A 206 32.09 -1.96 -15.07
N GLU A 207 31.83 -1.86 -13.77
CA GLU A 207 30.49 -1.64 -13.24
C GLU A 207 29.91 -0.29 -13.70
N ARG A 208 30.74 0.77 -13.74
CA ARG A 208 30.35 2.07 -14.30
C ARG A 208 29.96 2.00 -15.78
N ILE A 209 30.70 1.25 -16.59
CA ILE A 209 30.41 1.07 -18.01
C ILE A 209 29.12 0.25 -18.19
N ARG A 210 28.92 -0.80 -17.38
CA ARG A 210 27.70 -1.62 -17.37
C ARG A 210 26.47 -0.76 -17.06
N LEU A 211 26.50 0.04 -15.99
CA LEU A 211 25.41 0.94 -15.62
C LEU A 211 25.09 1.99 -16.70
N ARG A 212 26.10 2.50 -17.40
CA ARG A 212 25.88 3.43 -18.53
C ARG A 212 25.17 2.76 -19.71
N ARG A 213 25.52 1.52 -20.04
CA ARG A 213 24.87 0.76 -21.13
C ARG A 213 23.41 0.47 -20.79
N LEU A 214 23.16 -0.03 -19.58
CA LEU A 214 21.81 -0.29 -19.05
C LEU A 214 20.91 0.96 -19.12
N LYS A 215 21.44 2.13 -18.76
CA LYS A 215 20.70 3.41 -18.87
C LYS A 215 20.22 3.73 -20.30
N HIS A 216 20.93 3.28 -21.32
CA HIS A 216 20.60 3.54 -22.72
C HIS A 216 19.65 2.50 -23.33
N GLN A 217 19.32 1.42 -22.61
CA GLN A 217 18.39 0.38 -23.02
C GLN A 217 17.40 0.11 -21.88
N PRO A 218 16.39 0.98 -21.69
CA PRO A 218 15.38 0.75 -20.67
C PRO A 218 14.57 -0.52 -20.99
N PRO A 219 14.29 -1.36 -19.99
CA PRO A 219 13.50 -2.57 -20.17
C PRO A 219 12.04 -2.22 -20.50
N GLN A 220 11.41 -3.03 -21.35
CA GLN A 220 10.02 -2.90 -21.78
C GLN A 220 9.37 -4.27 -21.82
N ILE A 221 8.07 -4.33 -21.55
CA ILE A 221 7.33 -5.59 -21.67
C ILE A 221 7.13 -5.92 -23.15
N GLU A 222 7.41 -7.17 -23.52
CA GLU A 222 7.16 -7.70 -24.87
C GLU A 222 5.86 -8.48 -24.87
N LEU A 223 4.84 -7.98 -25.58
CA LEU A 223 3.58 -8.70 -25.75
C LEU A 223 3.66 -9.63 -26.96
N PRO A 224 3.17 -10.88 -26.89
CA PRO A 224 3.08 -11.77 -28.05
C PRO A 224 2.17 -11.15 -29.10
N THR A 225 2.65 -11.10 -30.35
CA THR A 225 1.96 -10.53 -31.52
C THR A 225 0.95 -11.49 -32.12
#